data_AF-A0A966R863-F1
#
_entry.id   AF-A0A966R863-F1
#
_cell.length_a   1.000
_cell.length_b   1.000
_cell.length_c   1.000
_cell.angle_alpha   90.00
_cell.angle_beta   90.00
_cell.angle_gamma   90.00
#
_symmetry.space_group_name_H-M   'P 1'
#
loop_
_entity.id
_entity.type
_entity.pdbx_description
1 polymer ?
#
loop_
_entity_poly.entity_id
_entity_poly.type
_entity_poly.pdbx_seq_one_letter_code
_entity_poly.pdbx_strand_id
1 'polypeptide(L)' 'MPSRPYALSRERVRLSPFATVEKARDALARYQRGESIGFTYVSSLKAMGILPRANGQYQLGPKYLSASMKKKAPA' A
#
# COMPACT_ATOMS: atom_id res chain seq x y z
N MET A 1 14.65 -7.60 -5.48
CA MET A 1 13.77 -6.53 -4.93
C MET A 1 12.67 -6.28 -5.95
N PRO A 2 11.38 -6.28 -5.56
CA PRO A 2 10.31 -6.17 -6.54
C PRO A 2 10.29 -4.76 -7.16
N SER A 3 10.49 -4.72 -8.47
CA SER A 3 10.40 -3.52 -9.32
C SER A 3 8.95 -3.17 -9.69
N ARG A 4 7.97 -3.89 -9.14
CA ARG A 4 6.54 -3.76 -9.46
C ARG A 4 5.74 -3.38 -8.22
N PRO A 5 4.70 -2.54 -8.37
CA PRO A 5 3.78 -2.22 -7.28
C PRO A 5 3.08 -3.47 -6.78
N TYR A 6 2.90 -3.54 -5.46
CA TYR A 6 2.07 -4.58 -4.84
C TYR A 6 0.59 -4.31 -5.14
N ALA A 7 -0.18 -5.38 -5.32
CA ALA A 7 -1.62 -5.27 -5.48
C ALA A 7 -2.29 -4.73 -4.22
N LEU A 8 -3.35 -3.92 -4.42
CA LEU A 8 -4.27 -3.50 -3.36
C LEU A 8 -4.96 -4.72 -2.75
N SER A 9 -4.58 -5.07 -1.52
CA SER A 9 -5.21 -6.14 -0.75
C SER A 9 -6.19 -5.56 0.26
N ARG A 10 -7.40 -6.14 0.36
CA ARG A 10 -8.39 -5.78 1.39
C ARG A 10 -7.82 -5.84 2.80
N GLU A 11 -7.02 -6.86 3.11
CA GLU A 11 -6.41 -7.02 4.44
C GLU A 11 -5.45 -5.88 4.76
N ARG A 12 -4.61 -5.48 3.79
CA ARG A 12 -3.66 -4.37 3.97
C ARG A 12 -4.38 -3.04 4.10
N VAL A 13 -5.39 -2.82 3.27
CA VAL A 13 -6.19 -1.60 3.32
C VAL A 13 -6.95 -1.47 4.64
N ARG A 14 -7.45 -2.57 5.20
CA ARG A 14 -8.08 -2.58 6.53
C ARG A 14 -7.13 -2.13 7.65
N LEU A 15 -5.85 -2.46 7.52
CA LEU A 15 -4.81 -2.01 8.47
C LEU A 15 -4.38 -0.57 8.25
N SER A 16 -4.71 0.03 7.10
CA SER A 16 -4.31 1.38 6.71
C SER A 16 -5.34 2.43 7.16
N PRO A 17 -5.01 3.74 7.17
CA PRO A 17 -5.95 4.80 7.52
C PRO A 17 -7.09 4.95 6.51
N PHE A 18 -7.02 4.30 5.34
CA PHE A 18 -8.10 4.32 4.34
C PHE A 18 -9.33 3.53 4.79
N ALA A 19 -9.16 2.51 5.63
CA ALA A 19 -10.17 1.54 6.08
C ALA A 19 -10.83 0.69 4.97
N THR A 20 -11.17 1.28 3.82
CA THR A 20 -11.83 0.62 2.68
C THR A 20 -11.00 0.71 1.39
N VAL A 21 -11.15 -0.29 0.52
CA VAL A 21 -10.43 -0.35 -0.77
C VAL A 21 -10.83 0.81 -1.68
N GLU A 22 -12.07 1.26 -1.61
CA GLU A 22 -12.57 2.41 -2.38
C GLU A 22 -11.83 3.70 -2.00
N LYS A 23 -11.68 3.98 -0.70
CA LYS A 23 -10.90 5.14 -0.24
C LYS A 23 -9.43 5.04 -0.63
N ALA A 24 -8.85 3.85 -0.56
CA ALA A 24 -7.47 3.63 -0.99
C ALA A 24 -7.30 3.82 -2.51
N ARG A 25 -8.30 3.40 -3.31
CA ARG A 25 -8.33 3.60 -4.77
C ARG A 25 -8.51 5.07 -5.14
N ASP A 26 -9.45 5.77 -4.48
CA ASP A 26 -9.65 7.20 -4.69
C ASP A 26 -8.38 7.99 -4.37
N ALA A 27 -7.76 7.73 -3.22
CA ALA A 27 -6.50 8.37 -2.85
C ALA A 27 -5.38 8.06 -3.85
N LEU A 28 -5.29 6.82 -4.35
CA LEU A 28 -4.32 6.47 -5.38
C LEU A 28 -4.57 7.22 -6.69
N ALA A 29 -5.83 7.29 -7.14
CA ALA A 29 -6.21 8.01 -8.34
C ALA A 29 -5.90 9.51 -8.23
N ARG A 30 -6.24 10.13 -7.09
CA ARG A 30 -5.90 11.53 -6.78
C ARG A 30 -4.39 11.77 -6.81
N TYR A 31 -3.61 10.88 -6.19
CA TYR A 31 -2.15 10.95 -6.23
C TYR A 31 -1.60 10.84 -7.67
N GLN A 32 -2.15 9.94 -8.48
CA GLN A 32 -1.76 9.79 -9.90
C GLN A 32 -2.12 11.01 -10.74
N ARG A 33 -3.18 11.73 -10.39
CA ARG A 33 -3.54 13.03 -10.99
C ARG A 33 -2.66 14.20 -10.52
N GLY A 34 -1.72 13.96 -9.60
CA GLY A 34 -0.86 15.00 -9.02
C GLY A 34 -1.53 15.79 -7.88
N GLU A 35 -2.68 15.33 -7.37
CA GLU A 35 -3.34 16.00 -6.24
C GLU A 35 -2.68 15.66 -4.91
N SER A 36 -2.71 16.63 -3.98
CA SER A 36 -2.28 16.40 -2.60
C SER A 36 -3.31 15.56 -1.85
N ILE A 37 -2.90 14.37 -1.42
CA ILE A 37 -3.69 13.46 -0.58
C ILE A 37 -3.26 13.48 0.90
N GLY A 38 -2.28 14.32 1.25
CA GLY A 38 -1.73 14.43 2.60
C GLY A 38 -0.63 13.40 2.93
N PHE A 39 0.28 13.79 3.84
CA PHE A 39 1.46 13.00 4.21
C PHE A 39 1.13 11.59 4.73
N THR A 40 0.10 11.47 5.55
CA THR A 40 -0.33 10.21 6.16
C THR A 40 -0.77 9.18 5.11
N TYR A 41 -1.51 9.62 4.09
CA TYR A 41 -1.99 8.76 3.02
C TYR A 41 -0.87 8.37 2.06
N VAL A 42 0.01 9.31 1.69
CA VAL A 42 1.21 9.02 0.89
C VAL A 42 2.09 7.99 1.60
N SER A 43 2.39 8.21 2.89
CA SER A 43 3.22 7.31 3.69
C SER A 43 2.60 5.92 3.83
N SER A 44 1.27 5.84 3.97
CA SER A 44 0.55 4.57 4.02
C SER A 44 0.59 3.83 2.69
N LEU A 45 0.40 4.49 1.56
CA LEU A 45 0.49 3.88 0.22
C LEU A 45 1.90 3.37 -0.07
N LYS A 46 2.94 4.11 0.32
CA LYS A 46 4.35 3.66 0.24
C LYS A 46 4.60 2.43 1.11
N ALA A 47 4.10 2.43 2.35
CA ALA A 47 4.25 1.31 3.26
C ALA A 47 3.43 0.07 2.85
N MET A 48 2.33 0.25 2.12
CA MET A 48 1.59 -0.85 1.47
C MET A 48 2.26 -1.37 0.19
N GLY A 49 3.39 -0.76 -0.23
CA GLY A 49 4.10 -1.13 -1.45
C GLY A 49 3.34 -0.79 -2.73
N ILE A 50 2.34 0.10 -2.67
CA ILE A 50 1.57 0.56 -3.83
C ILE A 50 2.33 1.69 -4.54
N LEU A 51 2.93 2.59 -3.75
CA LEU A 51 3.79 3.65 -4.25
C LEU A 51 5.27 3.31 -4.00
N PRO A 52 6.18 3.76 -4.88
CA PRO A 52 7.60 3.59 -4.66
C PRO A 52 8.06 4.46 -3.49
N ARG A 53 9.07 3.97 -2.77
CA ARG A 53 9.81 4.78 -1.79
C ARG A 53 10.76 5.74 -2.51
N ALA A 54 11.45 6.60 -1.76
CA ALA A 54 12.40 7.58 -2.32
C ALA A 54 13.52 6.92 -3.15
N ASN A 55 13.86 5.66 -2.84
CA ASN A 55 14.83 4.86 -3.58
C ASN A 55 14.22 4.12 -4.80
N GLY A 56 12.98 4.43 -5.19
CA GLY A 56 12.29 3.80 -6.32
C GLY A 56 11.75 2.39 -6.04
N GLN A 57 11.97 1.83 -4.85
CA GLN A 57 11.57 0.46 -4.54
C GLN A 57 10.16 0.38 -3.95
N TYR A 58 9.43 -0.67 -4.32
CA TYR A 58 8.15 -1.02 -3.72
C TYR A 58 8.41 -1.99 -2.57
N GLN A 59 8.15 -1.57 -1.33
CA GLN A 59 8.45 -2.38 -0.15
C GLN A 59 7.31 -2.34 0.86
N LEU A 60 6.87 -3.51 1.30
CA LEU A 60 5.91 -3.64 2.39
C LEU A 60 6.57 -3.25 3.70
N GLY A 61 5.93 -2.33 4.43
CA GLY A 61 6.30 -2.02 5.79
C GLY A 61 5.99 -3.19 6.73
N PRO A 62 6.64 -3.26 7.90
CA PRO A 62 6.42 -4.31 8.91
C PRO A 62 4.94 -4.55 9.24
N LYS A 63 4.16 -3.47 9.33
CA LYS A 63 2.71 -3.49 9.55
C LYS A 63 1.93 -4.34 8.53
N TYR A 64 2.37 -4.37 7.27
CA TYR A 64 1.67 -5.02 6.16
C TYR A 64 2.31 -6.35 5.73
N LEU A 65 3.50 -6.67 6.25
CA LEU A 65 4.19 -7.94 6.05
C LEU A 65 3.42 -9.10 6.69
N SER A 66 2.89 -8.92 7.90
CA SER A 66 2.10 -9.93 8.61
C SER A 66 0.81 -10.31 7.87
N ALA A 67 0.13 -9.35 7.24
CA ALA A 67 -1.01 -9.62 6.37
C ALA A 67 -0.61 -10.42 5.11
N SER A 68 0.60 -10.18 4.59
CA SER A 68 1.09 -10.89 3.40
C SER A 68 1.55 -12.33 3.68
N MET A 69 2.03 -12.61 4.90
CA MET A 69 2.54 -13.93 5.30
C MET A 69 1.42 -14.97 5.54
N LYS A 70 0.18 -14.54 5.79
CA LYS A 70 -0.96 -15.46 5.98
C LYS A 70 -1.31 -16.31 4.74
N LYS A 71 -0.72 -16.04 3.57
CA LYS A 71 -0.94 -16.82 2.34
C LYS A 71 0.09 -17.93 2.07
N LYS A 72 1.02 -18.21 2.97
CA LYS A 72 2.02 -19.28 2.76
C LYS A 72 2.12 -20.21 3.97
N ALA A 73 1.09 -21.02 4.18
CA ALA A 73 1.21 -22.31 4.85
C ALA A 73 0.54 -23.36 3.96
N PRO A 74 1.28 -24.02 3.05
CA PRO A 74 0.88 -25.36 2.62
C PRO A 74 1.18 -26.32 3.76
N ALA A 75 0.14 -27.05 4.19
CA ALA A 75 0.28 -28.25 5.01
C ALA A 75 0.87 -29.39 4.16
#